data_AF-A0A8T5TBK7-F1
#
_entry.id   AF-A0A8T5TBK7-F1
#
_cell.length_a   1.000
_cell.length_b   1.000
_cell.length_c   1.000
_cell.angle_alpha   90.00
_cell.angle_beta   90.00
_cell.angle_gamma   90.00
#
_symmetry.space_group_name_H-M   'P 1'
#
loop_
_entity.id
_entity.type
_entity.pdbx_description
1 polymer ?
#
loop_
_entity_poly.entity_id
_entity_poly.type
_entity_poly.pdbx_seq_one_letter_code
_entity_poly.pdbx_strand_id
1 'polypeptide(L)'
;MSNRYCFMNMYLNDHAPCGIYCKRCPGVKAFNCQGCRQNKGQISKFPICKTYECVQEKGHKFCYECAEFPCEKLQPIVNFEIFTPHNSKVYNSLMIKKLGLVKWNQICEEKSDLYYKGKKIQFGGDPLTLEEKNRDFYKKKDNKEH
;
A
#
# COMPACT_ATOMS: atom_id res chain seq x y z
N MET A 1 -10.18 11.55 27.58
CA MET A 1 -10.36 11.24 26.15
C MET A 1 -9.24 10.30 25.74
N SER A 2 -9.56 9.04 25.40
CA SER A 2 -8.56 7.96 25.34
C SER A 2 -7.52 8.18 24.24
N ASN A 3 -6.24 7.92 24.54
CA ASN A 3 -5.09 7.93 23.60
C ASN A 3 -5.40 7.34 22.21
N ARG A 4 -6.28 6.34 22.14
CA ARG A 4 -6.70 5.66 20.91
C ARG A 4 -7.29 6.60 19.83
N TYR A 5 -8.04 7.64 20.22
CA TYR A 5 -8.60 8.61 19.28
C TYR A 5 -7.53 9.56 18.72
N CYS A 6 -6.55 9.94 19.56
CA CYS A 6 -5.44 10.79 19.14
C CYS A 6 -4.59 10.08 18.06
N PHE A 7 -4.26 8.80 18.29
CA PHE A 7 -3.55 7.98 17.31
C PHE A 7 -4.32 7.77 16.02
N MET A 8 -5.65 7.62 16.08
CA MET A 8 -6.46 7.41 14.88
C MET A 8 -6.42 8.61 13.94
N ASN A 9 -6.49 9.84 14.46
CA ASN A 9 -6.36 11.05 13.64
C ASN A 9 -4.94 11.25 13.11
N MET A 10 -3.92 10.94 13.91
CA MET A 10 -2.52 11.02 13.48
C MET A 10 -2.25 10.09 12.29
N TYR A 11 -2.60 8.81 12.40
CA TYR A 11 -2.34 7.82 11.37
C TYR A 11 -3.26 7.94 10.14
N LEU A 12 -4.35 8.71 10.22
CA LEU A 12 -5.24 8.87 9.06
C LEU A 12 -4.52 9.54 7.88
N ASN A 13 -3.63 10.50 8.15
CA ASN A 13 -2.86 11.19 7.12
C ASN A 13 -1.74 10.34 6.52
N ASP A 14 -1.27 9.32 7.24
CA ASP A 14 -0.25 8.39 6.77
C ASP A 14 -0.79 7.40 5.72
N HIS A 15 -2.12 7.29 5.58
CA HIS A 15 -2.77 6.39 4.64
C HIS A 15 -3.68 7.15 3.67
N ALA A 16 -3.45 6.96 2.38
CA ALA A 16 -4.33 7.44 1.33
C ALA A 16 -5.73 6.81 1.48
N PRO A 17 -6.80 7.47 1.01
CA PRO A 17 -8.14 6.88 1.03
C PRO A 17 -8.25 5.55 0.27
N CYS A 18 -7.40 5.32 -0.73
CA CYS A 18 -7.30 4.06 -1.48
C CYS A 18 -6.44 2.97 -0.80
N GLY A 19 -5.96 3.22 0.42
CA GLY A 19 -5.18 2.26 1.22
C GLY A 19 -3.67 2.33 1.03
N ILE A 20 -3.14 3.18 0.14
CA ILE A 20 -1.68 3.35 0.02
C ILE A 20 -1.10 3.92 1.32
N TYR A 21 -0.05 3.29 1.84
CA TYR A 21 0.73 3.84 2.94
C TYR A 21 1.65 4.95 2.41
N CYS A 22 1.26 6.20 2.61
CA CYS A 22 1.88 7.38 1.98
C CYS A 22 3.33 7.56 2.41
N LYS A 23 3.70 7.27 3.66
CA LYS A 23 5.08 7.46 4.17
C LYS A 23 6.15 6.68 3.41
N ARG A 24 5.78 5.60 2.72
CA ARG A 24 6.68 4.78 1.89
C ARG A 24 6.49 4.99 0.39
N CYS A 25 5.62 5.92 0.00
CA CYS A 25 5.46 6.31 -1.39
C CYS A 25 6.73 7.05 -1.88
N PRO A 26 7.32 6.68 -3.02
CA PRO A 26 8.45 7.41 -3.60
C PRO A 26 8.21 8.93 -3.77
N GLY A 27 6.95 9.34 -3.91
CA GLY A 27 6.58 10.75 -4.05
C GLY A 27 6.91 11.60 -2.81
N VAL A 28 7.01 10.98 -1.62
CA VAL A 28 7.45 11.68 -0.40
C VAL A 28 8.86 12.25 -0.60
N LYS A 29 9.76 11.43 -1.15
CA LYS A 29 11.15 11.85 -1.42
C LYS A 29 11.27 12.69 -2.69
N ALA A 30 10.58 12.29 -3.76
CA ALA A 30 10.71 12.94 -5.07
C ALA A 30 10.06 14.34 -5.14
N PHE A 31 8.98 14.57 -4.39
CA PHE A 31 8.17 15.80 -4.49
C PHE A 31 7.90 16.48 -3.14
N ASN A 32 8.60 16.09 -2.07
CA ASN A 32 8.29 16.52 -0.70
C ASN A 32 6.80 16.32 -0.33
N CYS A 33 6.20 15.24 -0.86
CA CYS A 33 4.77 14.97 -0.76
C CYS A 33 4.35 14.67 0.68
N GLN A 34 3.37 15.40 1.19
CA GLN A 34 2.81 15.25 2.54
C GLN A 34 1.68 14.19 2.64
N GLY A 35 1.47 13.41 1.57
CA GLY A 35 0.42 12.39 1.50
C GLY A 35 -0.88 12.87 0.85
N CYS A 36 -1.71 11.92 0.40
CA CYS A 36 -2.86 12.21 -0.44
C CYS A 36 -3.90 13.12 0.24
N ARG A 37 -4.11 12.97 1.55
CA ARG A 37 -5.10 13.77 2.30
C ARG A 37 -4.65 15.21 2.48
N GLN A 38 -3.39 15.41 2.85
CA GLN A 38 -2.78 16.74 2.98
C GLN A 38 -2.77 17.48 1.63
N ASN A 39 -2.50 16.76 0.55
CA ASN A 39 -2.47 17.30 -0.80
C ASN A 39 -3.84 17.31 -1.51
N LYS A 40 -4.94 16.96 -0.82
CA LYS A 40 -6.30 16.90 -1.39
C LYS A 40 -6.38 16.09 -2.70
N GLY A 41 -5.61 15.01 -2.79
CA GLY A 41 -5.56 14.14 -3.98
C GLY A 41 -4.69 14.66 -5.13
N GLN A 42 -4.11 15.87 -5.04
CA GLN A 42 -3.28 16.48 -6.08
C GLN A 42 -1.79 16.38 -5.72
N ILE A 43 -1.11 15.36 -6.22
CA ILE A 43 0.32 15.19 -5.94
C ILE A 43 1.14 16.03 -6.93
N SER A 44 1.96 16.97 -6.45
CA SER A 44 2.77 17.84 -7.31
C SER A 44 1.89 18.54 -8.37
N LYS A 45 2.34 18.59 -9.64
CA LYS A 45 1.60 19.15 -10.77
C LYS A 45 0.68 18.14 -11.48
N PHE A 46 0.48 16.94 -10.93
CA PHE A 46 -0.42 15.96 -11.52
C PHE A 46 -1.89 16.36 -11.33
N PRO A 47 -2.81 15.87 -12.19
CA PRO A 47 -4.24 16.04 -11.97
C PRO A 47 -4.69 15.45 -10.63
N ILE A 48 -5.83 15.93 -10.13
CA ILE A 48 -6.47 15.37 -8.93
C ILE A 48 -6.77 13.89 -9.19
N CYS A 49 -6.44 13.05 -8.21
CA CYS A 49 -6.70 11.62 -8.31
C CYS A 49 -8.20 11.31 -8.26
N LYS A 50 -8.73 10.72 -9.33
CA LYS A 50 -10.14 10.29 -9.41
C LYS A 50 -10.58 9.34 -8.30
N THR A 51 -9.67 8.52 -7.76
CA THR A 51 -9.99 7.65 -6.61
C THR A 51 -10.15 8.47 -5.33
N TYR A 52 -9.38 9.54 -5.17
CA TYR A 52 -9.51 10.45 -4.03
C TYR A 52 -10.86 11.17 -4.10
N GLU A 53 -11.20 11.77 -5.25
CA GLU A 53 -12.48 12.45 -5.48
C GLU A 53 -13.66 11.55 -5.15
N CYS A 54 -13.69 10.33 -5.71
CA CYS A 54 -14.75 9.36 -5.47
C CYS A 54 -14.95 9.06 -3.96
N VAL A 55 -13.87 8.98 -3.18
CA VAL A 55 -13.98 8.75 -1.73
C VAL A 55 -14.54 9.98 -1.01
N GLN A 56 -14.15 11.19 -1.43
CA GLN A 56 -14.69 12.42 -0.85
C GLN A 56 -16.17 12.61 -1.18
N GLU A 57 -16.57 12.41 -2.44
CA GLU A 57 -17.96 12.53 -2.91
C GLU A 57 -18.91 11.57 -2.16
N LYS A 58 -18.45 10.35 -1.88
CA LYS A 58 -19.22 9.35 -1.12
C LYS A 58 -19.15 9.54 0.40
N GLY A 59 -18.41 10.54 0.90
CA GLY A 59 -18.25 10.79 2.33
C GLY A 59 -17.51 9.68 3.08
N HIS A 60 -16.71 8.88 2.37
CA HIS A 60 -15.94 7.80 2.97
C HIS A 60 -14.57 8.30 3.46
N LYS A 61 -14.03 7.62 4.48
CA LYS A 61 -12.63 7.77 4.90
C LYS A 61 -11.72 6.87 4.07
N PHE A 62 -12.19 5.67 3.72
CA PHE A 62 -11.44 4.68 2.97
C PHE A 62 -12.30 3.98 1.92
N CYS A 63 -11.67 3.55 0.82
CA CYS A 63 -12.38 2.85 -0.25
C CYS A 63 -13.12 1.58 0.22
N TYR A 64 -12.65 0.87 1.25
CA TYR A 64 -13.29 -0.37 1.73
C TYR A 64 -14.69 -0.15 2.32
N GLU A 65 -15.08 1.09 2.58
CA GLU A 65 -16.39 1.47 3.09
C GLU A 65 -17.44 1.53 1.97
N CYS A 66 -17.00 1.58 0.70
CA CYS A 66 -17.88 1.58 -0.47
C CYS A 66 -18.47 0.18 -0.70
N ALA A 67 -19.76 0.10 -1.01
CA ALA A 67 -20.45 -1.15 -1.34
C ALA A 67 -19.87 -1.84 -2.60
N GLU A 68 -19.33 -1.05 -3.53
CA GLU A 68 -18.69 -1.53 -4.76
C GLU A 68 -17.22 -1.94 -4.56
N PHE A 69 -16.72 -1.93 -3.32
CA PHE A 69 -15.32 -2.30 -3.08
C PHE A 69 -15.11 -3.82 -3.14
N PRO A 70 -14.06 -4.32 -3.83
CA PRO A 70 -13.11 -3.57 -4.65
C PRO A 70 -13.67 -3.25 -6.05
N CYS A 71 -13.31 -2.09 -6.60
CA CYS A 71 -13.74 -1.68 -7.94
C CYS A 71 -12.57 -1.47 -8.91
N GLU A 72 -12.88 -1.25 -10.19
CA GLU A 72 -11.93 -1.02 -11.28
C GLU A 72 -10.86 0.06 -10.99
N LYS A 73 -11.17 1.07 -10.18
CA LYS A 73 -10.25 2.18 -9.86
C LYS A 73 -9.06 1.74 -8.99
N LEU A 74 -9.14 0.54 -8.42
CA LEU A 74 -8.12 -0.07 -7.58
C LEU A 74 -7.34 -1.18 -8.30
N GLN A 75 -7.57 -1.40 -9.59
CA GLN A 75 -6.86 -2.42 -10.36
C GLN A 75 -5.33 -2.25 -10.26
N PRO A 76 -4.59 -3.35 -10.08
CA PRO A 76 -3.13 -3.32 -10.17
C PRO A 76 -2.71 -3.13 -11.64
N ILE A 77 -1.57 -2.48 -11.84
CA ILE A 77 -1.04 -2.21 -13.18
C ILE A 77 0.46 -2.49 -13.20
N VAL A 78 0.92 -3.17 -14.25
CA VAL A 78 2.34 -3.57 -14.42
C VAL A 78 3.15 -2.43 -15.03
N ASN A 79 2.61 -1.74 -16.05
CA ASN A 79 3.34 -0.78 -16.88
C ASN A 79 3.18 0.68 -16.45
N PHE A 80 2.74 0.94 -15.22
CA PHE A 80 2.75 2.30 -14.67
C PHE A 80 4.00 2.45 -13.80
N GLU A 81 5.11 2.83 -14.45
CA GLU A 81 6.46 2.92 -13.88
C GLU A 81 6.56 3.83 -12.64
N ILE A 82 5.52 4.61 -12.34
CA ILE A 82 5.65 5.69 -11.37
C ILE A 82 5.45 5.21 -9.93
N PHE A 83 4.72 4.13 -9.60
CA PHE A 83 4.53 3.80 -8.18
C PHE A 83 4.15 2.35 -7.85
N THR A 84 5.15 1.55 -7.45
CA THR A 84 4.99 0.25 -6.76
C THR A 84 3.95 0.23 -5.62
N PRO A 85 3.72 1.29 -4.80
CA PRO A 85 2.66 1.26 -3.80
C PRO A 85 1.23 1.06 -4.36
N HIS A 86 0.96 1.36 -5.64
CA HIS A 86 -0.42 1.29 -6.18
C HIS A 86 -0.97 -0.13 -6.24
N ASN A 87 -0.11 -1.14 -6.34
CA ASN A 87 -0.54 -2.54 -6.33
C ASN A 87 -0.92 -3.04 -4.92
N SER A 88 -0.64 -2.25 -3.87
CA SER A 88 -0.99 -2.59 -2.48
C SER A 88 -2.35 -2.05 -2.02
N LYS A 89 -3.05 -1.25 -2.83
CA LYS A 89 -4.31 -0.56 -2.48
C LYS A 89 -5.36 -1.47 -1.85
N VAL A 90 -5.71 -2.56 -2.55
CA VAL A 90 -6.78 -3.49 -2.12
C VAL A 90 -6.36 -4.24 -0.86
N TYR A 91 -5.13 -4.77 -0.85
CA TYR A 91 -4.60 -5.50 0.32
C TYR A 91 -4.57 -4.61 1.56
N ASN A 92 -3.99 -3.42 1.47
CA ASN A 92 -3.92 -2.50 2.61
C ASN A 92 -5.31 -2.07 3.09
N SER A 93 -6.24 -1.78 2.16
CA SER A 93 -7.62 -1.42 2.51
C SER A 93 -8.31 -2.54 3.29
N LEU A 94 -8.13 -3.81 2.88
CA LEU A 94 -8.64 -4.97 3.62
C LEU A 94 -7.98 -5.13 4.99
N MET A 95 -6.68 -4.86 5.09
CA MET A 95 -5.97 -4.94 6.37
C MET A 95 -6.36 -3.83 7.34
N ILE A 96 -6.62 -2.61 6.86
CA ILE A 96 -7.21 -1.52 7.67
C ILE A 96 -8.59 -1.94 8.16
N LYS A 97 -9.45 -2.50 7.28
CA LYS A 97 -10.78 -3.00 7.66
C LYS A 97 -10.70 -4.11 8.72
N LYS A 98 -9.76 -5.05 8.57
CA LYS A 98 -9.60 -6.23 9.44
C LYS A 98 -9.01 -5.89 10.81
N LEU A 99 -7.98 -5.05 10.84
CA LEU A 99 -7.17 -4.80 12.05
C LEU A 99 -7.47 -3.45 12.71
N GLY A 100 -8.14 -2.55 12.00
CA GLY A 100 -8.21 -1.14 12.34
C GLY A 100 -6.94 -0.38 11.94
N LEU A 101 -7.10 0.93 11.73
CA LEU A 101 -6.04 1.81 11.23
C LEU A 101 -4.79 1.83 12.13
N VAL A 102 -4.98 1.88 13.46
CA VAL A 102 -3.87 1.98 14.42
C VAL A 102 -2.92 0.77 14.32
N LYS A 103 -3.47 -0.45 14.39
CA LYS A 103 -2.68 -1.68 14.33
C LYS A 103 -2.06 -1.87 12.94
N TRP A 104 -2.79 -1.53 11.89
CA TRP A 104 -2.26 -1.60 10.53
C TRP A 104 -1.10 -0.62 10.32
N ASN A 105 -1.19 0.61 10.82
CA ASN A 105 -0.11 1.59 10.70
C ASN A 105 1.18 1.10 11.37
N GLN A 106 1.10 0.54 12.57
CA GLN A 106 2.26 -0.04 13.27
C GLN A 106 2.95 -1.13 12.42
N ILE A 107 2.16 -2.03 11.82
CA ILE A 107 2.69 -3.06 10.93
C ILE A 107 3.34 -2.44 9.68
N CYS A 108 2.75 -1.38 9.11
CA CYS A 108 3.35 -0.68 7.97
C CYS A 108 4.70 -0.03 8.32
N GLU A 109 4.83 0.59 9.49
CA GLU A 109 6.10 1.16 9.96
C GLU A 109 7.19 0.09 10.05
N GLU A 110 6.86 -1.07 10.61
CA GLU A 110 7.81 -2.16 10.81
C GLU A 110 8.15 -2.92 9.52
N LYS A 111 7.15 -3.15 8.66
CA LYS A 111 7.24 -4.18 7.61
C LYS A 111 7.08 -3.66 6.19
N SER A 112 6.81 -2.38 5.97
CA SER A 112 6.63 -1.85 4.60
C SER A 112 7.84 -2.09 3.71
N ASP A 113 9.06 -2.08 4.26
CA ASP A 113 10.28 -2.39 3.50
C ASP A 113 10.25 -3.80 2.86
N LEU A 114 9.56 -4.77 3.45
CA LEU A 114 9.39 -6.11 2.86
C LEU A 114 8.62 -6.04 1.53
N TYR A 115 7.65 -5.13 1.41
CA TYR A 115 6.92 -4.98 0.16
C TYR A 115 7.81 -4.46 -0.98
N TYR A 116 8.74 -3.54 -0.69
CA TYR A 116 9.57 -2.89 -1.70
C TYR A 116 10.88 -3.64 -1.99
N LYS A 117 11.45 -4.31 -0.98
CA LYS A 117 12.80 -4.90 -1.04
C LYS A 117 12.82 -6.39 -0.70
N GLY A 118 11.75 -6.88 -0.09
CA GLY A 118 11.69 -8.25 0.41
C GLY A 118 11.73 -9.27 -0.71
N LYS A 119 12.33 -10.41 -0.40
CA LYS A 119 12.44 -11.57 -1.28
C LYS A 119 11.83 -12.77 -0.56
N LYS A 120 11.23 -13.68 -1.32
CA LYS A 120 10.85 -14.99 -0.79
C LYS A 120 12.10 -15.84 -0.63
N ILE A 121 12.10 -16.70 0.39
CA ILE A 121 13.21 -17.63 0.66
C ILE A 121 13.29 -18.67 -0.45
N GLN A 122 12.15 -19.30 -0.81
CA GLN A 122 12.08 -20.25 -1.91
C GLN A 122 11.05 -19.78 -2.95
N PHE A 123 9.82 -20.26 -2.87
CA PHE A 123 8.74 -20.00 -3.83
C PHE A 123 7.39 -19.87 -3.10
N GLY A 124 6.34 -19.42 -3.80
CA GLY A 124 4.97 -19.56 -3.28
C GLY A 124 4.68 -18.75 -2.01
N GLY A 125 4.02 -19.34 -1.02
CA GLY A 125 3.49 -18.67 0.17
C GLY A 125 4.49 -18.31 1.27
N ASP A 126 5.79 -18.53 1.04
CA ASP A 126 6.83 -18.27 2.05
C ASP A 126 6.87 -16.80 2.51
N PRO A 127 7.27 -16.54 3.77
CA PRO A 127 7.47 -15.19 4.27
C PRO A 127 8.47 -14.40 3.41
N LEU A 128 8.24 -13.09 3.33
CA LEU A 128 9.22 -12.16 2.81
C LEU A 128 10.33 -11.95 3.85
N THR A 129 11.57 -12.01 3.40
CA THR A 129 12.76 -11.66 4.17
C THR A 129 13.53 -10.55 3.47
N LEU A 130 14.29 -9.76 4.24
CA LEU A 130 15.28 -8.80 3.71
C LEU A 130 16.66 -9.43 3.54
N GLU A 131 16.83 -10.69 3.98
CA GLU A 131 18.07 -11.44 3.85
C GLU A 131 18.43 -11.73 2.40
N GLU A 132 19.71 -11.98 2.15
CA GLU A 132 20.18 -12.39 0.84
C GLU A 132 19.66 -13.78 0.49
N LYS A 133 19.23 -13.96 -0.77
CA LYS A 133 18.76 -15.26 -1.25
C LYS A 133 19.93 -16.23 -1.28
N ASN A 134 19.84 -17.29 -0.47
CA ASN A 134 20.68 -18.45 -0.69
C ASN A 134 20.21 -19.16 -1.97
N ARG A 135 21.09 -19.21 -2.97
CA ARG A 135 20.83 -19.77 -4.31
C ARG A 135 20.59 -21.28 -4.28
N ASP A 136 21.05 -21.97 -3.25
CA ASP A 136 20.95 -23.42 -3.10
C ASP A 136 19.51 -23.89 -2.84
N PHE A 137 18.63 -23.00 -2.35
CA PHE A 137 17.21 -23.31 -2.17
C PHE A 137 16.39 -23.28 -3.47
N TYR A 138 16.98 -22.82 -4.58
CA TYR A 138 16.33 -22.74 -5.88
C TYR A 138 16.81 -23.90 -6.76
N LYS A 139 16.29 -25.12 -6.53
CA LYS A 139 16.51 -26.23 -7.45
C LYS A 139 15.93 -25.85 -8.82
N LYS A 140 16.80 -25.70 -9.82
CA LYS A 140 16.36 -25.57 -11.22
C LYS A 140 15.65 -26.87 -11.58
N LYS A 141 14.53 -26.78 -12.32
CA LYS A 141 13.91 -27.96 -12.91
C LYS A 141 14.97 -28.56 -13.84
N ASP A 142 15.44 -29.78 -13.55
CA ASP A 142 16.38 -30.45 -14.44
C ASP A 142 15.75 -30.48 -15.84
N ASN A 143 16.52 -30.04 -16.84
CA ASN A 143 16.12 -30.11 -18.23
C ASN A 143 15.91 -31.59 -18.55
N LYS A 144 14.67 -32.08 -18.43
CA LYS A 144 14.31 -33.35 -19.05
C LYS A 144 14.40 -33.12 -20.55
N GLU A 145 15.48 -33.66 -21.11
CA GLU A 145 15.69 -33.85 -22.55
C GLU A 145 14.34 -34.22 -23.19
N HIS A 146 13.92 -33.41 -24.16
CA HIS A 146 12.81 -33.74 -25.06
C HIS A 146 13.36 -34.58 -26.20
#